data_AF-A0A410NUS4-F1
#
_entry.id   AF-A0A410NUS4-F1
#
_cell.length_a   1.000
_cell.length_b   1.000
_cell.length_c   1.000
_cell.angle_alpha   90.00
_cell.angle_beta   90.00
_cell.angle_gamma   90.00
#
_symmetry.space_group_name_H-M   'P 1'
#
loop_
_entity.id
_entity.type
_entity.pdbx_description
1 polymer ?
#
loop_
_entity_poly.entity_id
_entity_poly.type
_entity_poly.pdbx_seq_one_letter_code
_entity_poly.pdbx_strand_id
1 'polypeptide(L)'
;MIAHRLSPFFALALAALTFWLLVSAPGVVEPEFAGTIYGVFALLVAVVFGLIFIGLHFTTAGSITYWSASSPPDQVGRVGVMIGATLAIHLGLSWFLELLGRANETSAIVGLLCWTLVPATFLALGLVRWPVRLTRASRLRLSLASVAAFGFAIGVSYLKFANAPPDSEILTVGDLVLHGPVLLVAAAAEEVVFRVLLLTALLDLTRSRFHAVFVSSVVFGLGHAPLALIQPVALGDWTLLQHSAQAYAPHLLLQVLGGLALGSVWLRTGSLGLVVVTHAIMNVGPVLPFDF
;
A
#
# COMPACT_ATOMS: atom_id res chain seq x y z
N MET A 1 22.73 -8.86 10.57
CA MET A 1 22.53 -10.26 10.12
C MET A 1 21.10 -10.78 10.31
N ILE A 2 20.39 -10.45 11.40
CA ILE A 2 19.01 -10.93 11.65
C ILE A 2 18.00 -10.36 10.63
N ALA A 3 18.12 -9.06 10.29
CA ALA A 3 17.24 -8.42 9.30
C ALA A 3 17.18 -9.19 7.98
N HIS A 4 18.35 -9.51 7.37
CA HIS A 4 18.47 -10.23 6.10
C HIS A 4 17.73 -11.59 6.00
N ARG A 5 17.38 -12.19 7.13
CA ARG A 5 16.65 -13.48 7.18
C ARG A 5 15.13 -13.32 7.33
N LEU A 6 14.64 -12.11 7.61
CA LEU A 6 13.22 -11.86 7.83
C LEU A 6 12.47 -11.59 6.53
N SER A 7 13.07 -10.97 5.51
CA SER A 7 12.34 -10.72 4.27
C SER A 7 11.93 -11.98 3.51
N PRO A 8 12.73 -13.07 3.42
CA PRO A 8 12.27 -14.31 2.80
C PRO A 8 11.13 -14.94 3.61
N PHE A 9 11.16 -14.83 4.94
CA PHE A 9 10.10 -15.32 5.80
C PHE A 9 8.79 -14.56 5.60
N PHE A 10 8.82 -13.23 5.59
CA PHE A 10 7.61 -12.44 5.33
C PHE A 10 7.10 -12.59 3.90
N ALA A 11 7.98 -12.82 2.92
CA ALA A 11 7.58 -13.13 1.55
C ALA A 11 6.89 -14.48 1.45
N LEU A 12 7.42 -15.48 2.15
CA LEU A 12 6.81 -16.81 2.24
C LEU A 12 5.49 -16.75 3.01
N ALA A 13 5.40 -15.95 4.06
CA ALA A 13 4.16 -15.71 4.80
C ALA A 13 3.11 -15.00 3.93
N LEU A 14 3.51 -13.99 3.15
CA LEU A 14 2.61 -13.30 2.22
C LEU A 14 2.18 -14.23 1.07
N ALA A 15 3.08 -15.06 0.55
CA ALA A 15 2.77 -16.08 -0.45
C ALA A 15 1.84 -17.16 0.11
N ALA A 16 2.06 -17.62 1.34
CA ALA A 16 1.20 -18.58 2.03
C ALA A 16 -0.18 -18.00 2.33
N LEU A 17 -0.24 -16.73 2.76
CA LEU A 17 -1.49 -16.01 2.97
C LEU A 17 -2.26 -15.82 1.65
N THR A 18 -1.55 -15.47 0.58
CA THR A 18 -2.10 -15.38 -0.79
C THR A 18 -2.70 -16.71 -1.23
N PHE A 19 -1.92 -17.78 -1.08
CA PHE A 19 -2.33 -19.12 -1.43
C PHE A 19 -3.57 -19.52 -0.63
N TRP A 20 -3.51 -19.40 0.70
CA TRP A 20 -4.59 -19.77 1.60
C TRP A 20 -5.88 -18.99 1.31
N LEU A 21 -5.81 -17.68 1.10
CA LEU A 21 -7.00 -16.86 0.83
C LEU A 21 -7.66 -17.20 -0.51
N LEU A 22 -6.87 -17.45 -1.55
CA LEU A 22 -7.40 -17.71 -2.89
C LEU A 22 -7.97 -19.12 -3.03
N VAL A 23 -7.53 -20.08 -2.21
CA VAL A 23 -8.00 -21.47 -2.26
C VAL A 23 -9.03 -21.83 -1.17
N SER A 24 -9.21 -20.99 -0.15
CA SER A 24 -10.15 -21.23 0.96
C SER A 24 -11.58 -20.72 0.70
N ALA A 25 -11.83 -20.09 -0.44
CA ALA A 25 -13.16 -19.63 -0.82
C ALA A 25 -14.09 -20.82 -1.19
N PRO A 26 -15.30 -20.91 -0.59
CA PRO A 26 -16.24 -21.98 -0.90
C PRO A 26 -16.57 -22.01 -2.40
N GLY A 27 -16.48 -23.18 -3.03
CA GLY A 27 -16.81 -23.37 -4.44
C GLY A 27 -15.72 -23.00 -5.45
N VAL A 28 -14.54 -22.55 -5.02
CA VAL A 28 -13.42 -22.24 -5.92
C VAL A 28 -12.72 -23.49 -6.46
N VAL A 29 -12.77 -24.59 -5.73
CA VAL A 29 -12.09 -25.83 -6.11
C VAL A 29 -13.05 -26.99 -6.01
N GLU A 30 -13.35 -27.61 -7.15
CA GLU A 30 -14.11 -28.85 -7.20
C GLU A 30 -13.33 -29.96 -6.45
N PRO A 31 -13.98 -30.73 -5.57
CA PRO A 31 -13.31 -31.74 -4.75
C PRO A 31 -12.51 -32.77 -5.56
N GLU A 32 -12.97 -33.07 -6.78
CA GLU A 32 -12.38 -34.05 -7.68
C GLU A 32 -11.00 -33.63 -8.22
N PHE A 33 -10.75 -32.32 -8.37
CA PHE A 33 -9.50 -31.77 -8.93
C PHE A 33 -8.66 -31.02 -7.91
N ALA A 34 -9.04 -31.08 -6.64
CA ALA A 34 -8.49 -30.22 -5.61
C ALA A 34 -6.97 -30.32 -5.46
N GLY A 35 -6.42 -31.54 -5.46
CA GLY A 35 -4.96 -31.74 -5.35
C GLY A 35 -4.17 -31.09 -6.49
N THR A 36 -4.64 -31.23 -7.73
CA THR A 36 -3.97 -30.67 -8.91
C THR A 36 -4.12 -29.15 -8.97
N ILE A 37 -5.31 -28.63 -8.69
CA ILE A 37 -5.57 -27.18 -8.66
C ILE A 37 -4.73 -26.52 -7.58
N TYR A 38 -4.70 -27.07 -6.36
CA TYR A 38 -3.85 -26.55 -5.28
C TYR A 38 -2.36 -26.61 -5.62
N GLY A 39 -1.89 -27.71 -6.23
CA GLY A 39 -0.48 -27.85 -6.62
C GLY A 39 -0.05 -26.86 -7.70
N VAL A 40 -0.84 -26.72 -8.77
CA VAL A 40 -0.57 -25.76 -9.85
C VAL A 40 -0.65 -24.33 -9.33
N PHE A 41 -1.63 -24.03 -8.48
CA PHE A 41 -1.80 -22.70 -7.93
C PHE A 41 -0.66 -22.32 -6.97
N ALA A 42 -0.22 -23.24 -6.11
CA ALA A 42 0.95 -23.04 -5.25
C ALA A 42 2.21 -22.76 -6.08
N LEU A 43 2.39 -23.48 -7.19
CA LEU A 43 3.51 -23.25 -8.11
C LEU A 43 3.44 -21.87 -8.77
N LEU A 44 2.26 -21.46 -9.26
CA LEU A 44 2.07 -20.13 -9.86
C LEU A 44 2.34 -19.01 -8.86
N VAL A 45 1.83 -19.12 -7.63
CA VAL A 45 2.11 -18.18 -6.55
C VAL A 45 3.61 -18.13 -6.25
N ALA A 46 4.28 -19.28 -6.15
CA ALA A 46 5.72 -19.34 -5.93
C ALA A 46 6.52 -18.67 -7.06
N VAL A 47 6.15 -18.90 -8.32
CA VAL A 47 6.79 -18.27 -9.50
C VAL A 47 6.59 -16.76 -9.46
N VAL A 48 5.36 -16.28 -9.25
CA VAL A 48 5.04 -14.85 -9.20
C VAL A 48 5.81 -14.16 -8.08
N PHE A 49 5.79 -14.71 -6.87
CA PHE A 49 6.55 -14.17 -5.74
C PHE A 49 8.07 -14.22 -5.97
N GLY A 50 8.58 -15.28 -6.61
CA GLY A 50 9.97 -15.38 -7.02
C GLY A 50 10.38 -14.26 -7.98
N LEU A 51 9.57 -14.00 -9.02
CA LEU A 51 9.80 -12.91 -9.97
C LEU A 51 9.73 -11.54 -9.29
N ILE A 52 8.76 -11.32 -8.39
CA ILE A 52 8.65 -10.10 -7.59
C ILE A 52 9.92 -9.91 -6.74
N PHE A 53 10.43 -10.97 -6.12
CA PHE A 53 11.65 -10.91 -5.31
C PHE A 53 12.88 -10.56 -6.13
N ILE A 54 13.03 -11.17 -7.30
CA ILE A 54 14.12 -10.89 -8.23
C ILE A 54 14.02 -9.43 -8.69
N GLY A 55 12.85 -8.99 -9.14
CA GLY A 55 12.60 -7.61 -9.55
C GLY A 55 12.88 -6.62 -8.42
N LEU A 56 12.45 -6.94 -7.20
CA LEU A 56 12.70 -6.12 -6.02
C LEU A 56 14.20 -6.05 -5.68
N HIS A 57 14.94 -7.15 -5.82
CA HIS A 57 16.38 -7.17 -5.62
C HIS A 57 17.10 -6.23 -6.59
N PHE A 58 16.72 -6.27 -7.87
CA PHE A 58 17.27 -5.34 -8.87
C PHE A 58 16.88 -3.90 -8.60
N THR A 59 15.60 -3.62 -8.33
CA THR A 59 15.12 -2.24 -8.14
C THR A 59 15.61 -1.62 -6.84
N THR A 60 15.86 -2.41 -5.79
CA THR A 60 16.46 -1.93 -4.54
C THR A 60 17.99 -1.94 -4.54
N ALA A 61 18.64 -2.45 -5.59
CA ALA A 61 20.10 -2.39 -5.73
C ALA A 61 20.63 -0.94 -5.72
N GLY A 62 21.90 -0.81 -5.31
CA GLY A 62 22.61 0.48 -5.21
C GLY A 62 22.87 0.91 -3.78
N SER A 63 23.71 1.94 -3.63
CA SER A 63 24.23 2.41 -2.34
C SER A 63 23.82 3.83 -1.98
N ILE A 64 23.16 4.56 -2.90
CA ILE A 64 22.83 5.96 -2.70
C ILE A 64 21.60 6.10 -1.81
N THR A 65 21.79 6.81 -0.70
CA THR A 65 20.75 7.17 0.26
C THR A 65 20.45 8.65 0.15
N TYR A 66 19.22 9.01 -0.23
CA TYR A 66 18.81 10.40 -0.43
C TYR A 66 18.34 11.09 0.84
N TRP A 67 17.86 10.31 1.80
CA TRP A 67 17.24 10.76 3.03
C TRP A 67 17.66 9.86 4.18
N SER A 68 17.81 10.44 5.36
CA SER A 68 18.00 9.72 6.61
C SER A 68 17.04 10.27 7.65
N ALA A 69 16.51 9.40 8.50
CA ALA A 69 15.74 9.80 9.66
C ALA A 69 16.58 10.67 10.61
N SER A 70 17.93 10.52 10.64
CA SER A 70 18.87 11.32 11.45
C SER A 70 18.50 11.43 12.94
N SER A 71 17.70 10.50 13.45
CA SER A 71 16.91 10.60 14.68
C SER A 71 17.10 9.38 15.60
N PRO A 72 16.59 9.41 16.87
CA PRO A 72 16.88 8.41 17.91
C PRO A 72 16.61 6.96 17.48
N PRO A 73 17.19 5.96 18.17
CA PRO A 73 17.12 4.54 17.80
C PRO A 73 15.70 3.95 17.64
N ASP A 74 14.65 4.67 18.07
CA ASP A 74 13.25 4.21 18.06
C ASP A 74 12.33 4.95 17.06
N GLN A 75 12.87 5.55 15.99
CA GLN A 75 12.02 6.22 14.98
C GLN A 75 10.98 5.27 14.35
N VAL A 76 11.35 4.00 14.11
CA VAL A 76 10.42 3.00 13.55
C VAL A 76 9.25 2.72 14.50
N GLY A 77 9.50 2.57 15.80
CA GLY A 77 8.46 2.36 16.80
C GLY A 77 7.50 3.55 16.89
N ARG A 78 8.04 4.77 16.89
CA ARG A 78 7.25 6.01 16.90
C ARG A 78 6.34 6.15 15.66
N VAL A 79 6.87 5.85 14.47
CA VAL A 79 6.06 5.83 13.25
C VAL A 79 5.01 4.71 13.31
N GLY A 80 5.33 3.56 13.88
CA GLY A 80 4.38 2.49 14.14
C GLY A 80 3.23 2.93 15.05
N VAL A 81 3.52 3.64 16.15
CA VAL A 81 2.50 4.21 17.05
C VAL A 81 1.63 5.24 16.32
N MET A 82 2.23 6.10 15.50
CA MET A 82 1.49 7.08 14.69
C MET A 82 0.51 6.39 13.72
N ILE A 83 0.96 5.34 13.01
CA ILE A 83 0.11 4.54 12.12
C ILE A 83 -1.01 3.86 12.92
N GLY A 84 -0.68 3.23 14.05
CA GLY A 84 -1.67 2.59 14.92
C GLY A 84 -2.72 3.55 15.46
N ALA A 85 -2.31 4.74 15.92
CA ALA A 85 -3.21 5.79 16.37
C ALA A 85 -4.11 6.31 15.24
N THR A 86 -3.56 6.49 14.04
CA THR A 86 -4.32 6.91 12.85
C THR A 86 -5.39 5.88 12.52
N LEU A 87 -5.03 4.59 12.49
CA LEU A 87 -5.96 3.49 12.25
C LEU A 87 -7.04 3.40 13.33
N ALA A 88 -6.67 3.49 14.61
CA ALA A 88 -7.63 3.41 15.71
C ALA A 88 -8.68 4.54 15.65
N ILE A 89 -8.24 5.77 15.37
CA ILE A 89 -9.15 6.92 15.23
C ILE A 89 -10.03 6.74 13.99
N HIS A 90 -9.44 6.37 12.85
CA HIS A 90 -10.19 6.16 11.62
C HIS A 90 -11.26 5.09 11.80
N LEU A 91 -10.91 3.92 12.35
CA LEU A 91 -11.86 2.83 12.61
C LEU A 91 -12.94 3.22 13.61
N GLY A 92 -12.58 3.95 14.67
CA GLY A 92 -13.56 4.44 15.65
C GLY A 92 -14.58 5.39 15.02
N LEU A 93 -14.14 6.30 14.15
CA LEU A 93 -15.02 7.21 13.42
C LEU A 93 -15.87 6.47 12.38
N SER A 94 -15.28 5.55 11.62
CA SER A 94 -16.02 4.74 10.63
C SER A 94 -17.09 3.88 11.30
N TRP A 95 -16.78 3.27 12.45
CA TRP A 95 -17.77 2.52 13.24
C TRP A 95 -18.89 3.42 13.75
N PHE A 96 -18.57 4.60 14.28
CA PHE A 96 -19.58 5.56 14.71
C PHE A 96 -20.49 6.01 13.56
N LEU A 97 -19.94 6.24 12.36
CA LEU A 97 -20.72 6.62 11.18
C LEU A 97 -21.59 5.48 10.65
N GLU A 98 -21.11 4.24 10.75
CA GLU A 98 -21.90 3.05 10.44
C GLU A 98 -23.13 2.96 11.35
N LEU A 99 -22.96 3.21 12.65
CA LEU A 99 -24.09 3.25 13.60
C LEU A 99 -25.12 4.34 13.29
N LEU A 100 -24.71 5.41 12.60
CA LEU A 100 -25.60 6.48 12.14
C LEU A 100 -26.20 6.21 10.74
N GLY A 101 -25.79 5.13 10.06
CA GLY A 101 -26.16 4.85 8.67
C GLY A 101 -25.56 5.84 7.67
N ARG A 102 -24.38 6.41 7.96
CA ARG A 102 -23.72 7.47 7.16
C ARG A 102 -22.29 7.13 6.71
N ALA A 103 -21.83 5.90 6.94
CA ALA A 103 -20.46 5.48 6.62
C ALA A 103 -20.09 5.72 5.15
N ASN A 104 -20.95 5.30 4.22
CA ASN A 104 -20.66 5.34 2.78
C ASN A 104 -20.50 6.78 2.24
N GLU A 105 -21.20 7.76 2.81
CA GLU A 105 -21.15 9.16 2.34
C GLU A 105 -19.90 9.92 2.82
N THR A 106 -19.24 9.43 3.87
CA THR A 106 -18.25 10.24 4.62
C THR A 106 -16.91 9.54 4.85
N SER A 107 -16.81 8.24 4.55
CA SER A 107 -15.62 7.40 4.76
C SER A 107 -14.35 7.99 4.13
N ALA A 108 -14.45 8.48 2.89
CA ALA A 108 -13.32 9.05 2.15
C ALA A 108 -12.75 10.32 2.82
N ILE A 109 -13.64 11.21 3.29
CA ILE A 109 -13.27 12.46 3.94
C ILE A 109 -12.66 12.16 5.32
N VAL A 110 -13.27 11.27 6.08
CA VAL A 110 -12.75 10.84 7.39
C VAL A 110 -11.37 10.24 7.24
N GLY A 111 -11.18 9.34 6.27
CA GLY A 111 -9.88 8.76 5.98
C GLY A 111 -8.83 9.81 5.66
N LEU A 112 -9.15 10.73 4.75
CA LEU A 112 -8.24 11.83 4.38
C LEU A 112 -7.87 12.69 5.60
N LEU A 113 -8.84 13.05 6.44
CA LEU A 113 -8.60 13.85 7.64
C LEU A 113 -7.74 13.10 8.67
N CYS A 114 -8.02 11.82 8.93
CA CYS A 114 -7.22 11.02 9.87
C CYS A 114 -5.78 10.88 9.40
N TRP A 115 -5.58 10.49 8.14
CA TRP A 115 -4.26 10.25 7.55
C TRP A 115 -3.46 11.53 7.27
N THR A 116 -4.07 12.71 7.41
CA THR A 116 -3.35 14.00 7.35
C THR A 116 -3.12 14.60 8.73
N LEU A 117 -4.16 14.72 9.55
CA LEU A 117 -4.10 15.42 10.84
C LEU A 117 -3.31 14.66 11.90
N VAL A 118 -3.45 13.33 11.97
CA VAL A 118 -2.71 12.54 12.98
C VAL A 118 -1.21 12.57 12.68
N PRO A 119 -0.72 12.27 11.47
CA PRO A 119 0.71 12.41 11.17
C PRO A 119 1.23 13.85 11.33
N ALA A 120 0.44 14.86 10.93
CA ALA A 120 0.81 16.26 11.13
C ALA A 120 0.98 16.60 12.62
N THR A 121 0.10 16.09 13.49
CA THR A 121 0.18 16.29 14.94
C THR A 121 1.43 15.63 15.51
N PHE A 122 1.74 14.39 15.11
CA PHE A 122 2.95 13.69 15.55
C PHE A 122 4.24 14.42 15.12
N LEU A 123 4.24 15.01 13.92
CA LEU A 123 5.34 15.85 13.43
C LEU A 123 5.44 17.16 14.21
N ALA A 124 4.33 17.86 14.43
CA ALA A 124 4.28 19.15 15.13
C ALA A 124 4.73 19.02 16.60
N LEU A 125 4.37 17.92 17.26
CA LEU A 125 4.78 17.61 18.63
C LEU A 125 6.19 17.00 18.72
N GLY A 126 6.87 16.76 17.59
CA GLY A 126 8.20 16.15 17.56
C GLY A 126 8.24 14.69 18.03
N LEU A 127 7.08 14.02 18.10
CA LEU A 127 6.98 12.59 18.44
C LEU A 127 7.57 11.74 17.32
N VAL A 128 7.32 12.13 16.06
CA VAL A 128 7.97 11.64 14.86
C VAL A 128 8.75 12.80 14.23
N ARG A 129 9.96 12.52 13.74
CA ARG A 129 10.78 13.52 13.06
C ARG A 129 10.74 13.39 11.54
N TRP A 130 10.68 14.52 10.86
CA TRP A 130 10.88 14.58 9.42
C TRP A 130 12.34 14.20 9.06
N PRO A 131 12.56 13.38 8.02
CA PRO A 131 13.91 12.96 7.65
C PRO A 131 14.71 14.12 7.03
N VAL A 132 16.03 14.08 7.23
CA VAL A 132 16.98 15.02 6.66
C VAL A 132 17.41 14.54 5.28
N ARG A 133 17.42 15.47 4.32
CA ARG A 133 17.90 15.21 2.97
C ARG A 133 19.44 15.17 2.96
N LEU A 134 20.00 14.05 2.52
CA LEU A 134 21.45 13.86 2.39
C LEU A 134 21.96 14.27 1.01
N THR A 135 21.21 13.96 -0.04
CA THR A 135 21.59 14.26 -1.43
C THR A 135 20.37 14.35 -2.34
N ARG A 136 20.58 14.70 -3.62
CA ARG A 136 19.53 14.82 -4.64
C ARG A 136 19.88 13.94 -5.84
N ALA A 137 18.85 13.33 -6.43
CA ALA A 137 19.03 12.62 -7.69
C ALA A 137 19.41 13.59 -8.82
N SER A 138 20.28 13.13 -9.72
CA SER A 138 20.58 13.88 -10.94
C SER A 138 19.34 14.00 -11.82
N ARG A 139 19.29 15.03 -12.67
CA ARG A 139 18.19 15.23 -13.63
C ARG A 139 17.98 13.99 -14.50
N LEU A 140 19.06 13.42 -15.04
CA LEU A 140 19.00 12.19 -15.83
C LEU A 140 18.36 11.03 -15.07
N ARG A 141 18.76 10.81 -13.80
CA ARG A 141 18.19 9.73 -12.99
C ARG A 141 16.70 9.96 -12.70
N LEU A 142 16.31 11.21 -12.42
CA LEU A 142 14.91 11.57 -12.24
C LEU A 142 14.11 11.33 -13.52
N SER A 143 14.61 11.74 -14.68
CA SER A 143 13.95 11.53 -15.96
C SER A 143 13.75 10.05 -16.28
N LEU A 144 14.82 9.23 -16.16
CA LEU A 144 14.72 7.79 -16.41
C LEU A 144 13.76 7.09 -15.44
N ALA A 145 13.83 7.45 -14.15
CA ALA A 145 12.91 6.91 -13.15
C ALA A 145 11.46 7.35 -13.40
N SER A 146 11.24 8.57 -13.91
CA SER A 146 9.90 9.08 -14.24
C SER A 146 9.28 8.31 -15.39
N VAL A 147 10.05 8.02 -16.45
CA VAL A 147 9.57 7.20 -17.58
C VAL A 147 9.14 5.82 -17.10
N ALA A 148 9.96 5.16 -16.28
CA ALA A 148 9.64 3.85 -15.74
C ALA A 148 8.41 3.88 -14.80
N ALA A 149 8.38 4.86 -13.88
CA ALA A 149 7.31 4.98 -12.89
C ALA A 149 5.95 5.32 -13.54
N PHE A 150 5.92 6.27 -14.47
CA PHE A 150 4.69 6.62 -15.18
C PHE A 150 4.25 5.53 -16.15
N GLY A 151 5.18 4.87 -16.84
CA GLY A 151 4.85 3.70 -17.68
C GLY A 151 4.18 2.59 -16.85
N PHE A 152 4.71 2.29 -15.67
CA PHE A 152 4.10 1.34 -14.74
C PHE A 152 2.71 1.81 -14.27
N ALA A 153 2.59 3.06 -13.83
CA ALA A 153 1.32 3.61 -13.33
C ALA A 153 0.21 3.63 -14.39
N ILE A 154 0.56 3.99 -15.63
CA ILE A 154 -0.34 3.93 -16.79
C ILE A 154 -0.76 2.49 -17.07
N GLY A 155 0.19 1.54 -17.04
CA GLY A 155 -0.11 0.12 -17.22
C GLY A 155 -1.09 -0.41 -16.16
N VAL A 156 -0.89 -0.06 -14.88
CA VAL A 156 -1.83 -0.40 -13.80
C VAL A 156 -3.21 0.21 -14.04
N SER A 157 -3.26 1.49 -14.41
CA SER A 157 -4.53 2.19 -14.69
C SER A 157 -5.26 1.54 -15.86
N TYR A 158 -4.54 1.25 -16.95
CA TYR A 158 -5.08 0.55 -18.12
C TYR A 158 -5.68 -0.80 -17.73
N LEU A 159 -4.98 -1.60 -16.92
CA LEU A 159 -5.50 -2.88 -16.45
C LEU A 159 -6.78 -2.72 -15.63
N LYS A 160 -6.92 -1.66 -14.83
CA LYS A 160 -8.17 -1.39 -14.10
C LYS A 160 -9.33 -1.10 -15.07
N PHE A 161 -9.10 -0.28 -16.08
CA PHE A 161 -10.13 0.02 -17.10
C PHE A 161 -10.47 -1.19 -17.97
N ALA A 162 -9.46 -1.97 -18.38
CA ALA A 162 -9.65 -3.14 -19.24
C ALA A 162 -10.41 -4.29 -18.54
N ASN A 163 -10.37 -4.34 -17.20
CA ASN A 163 -11.07 -5.35 -16.39
C ASN A 163 -12.27 -4.77 -15.64
N ALA A 164 -12.71 -3.55 -16.00
CA ALA A 164 -13.88 -2.94 -15.39
C ALA A 164 -15.16 -3.72 -15.79
N PRO A 165 -16.13 -3.90 -14.88
CA PRO A 165 -17.47 -4.33 -15.25
C PRO A 165 -18.06 -3.44 -16.38
N PRO A 166 -18.85 -3.99 -17.31
CA PRO A 166 -19.42 -3.22 -18.43
C PRO A 166 -20.24 -2.00 -18.01
N ASP A 167 -20.82 -2.04 -16.81
CA ASP A 167 -21.68 -0.99 -16.25
C ASP A 167 -20.93 -0.01 -15.34
N SER A 168 -19.60 -0.09 -15.27
CA SER A 168 -18.82 0.87 -14.48
C SER A 168 -18.89 2.27 -15.07
N GLU A 169 -19.25 3.24 -14.23
CA GLU A 169 -19.34 4.64 -14.62
C GLU A 169 -17.94 5.22 -14.86
N ILE A 170 -17.57 5.41 -16.13
CA ILE A 170 -16.29 6.04 -16.47
C ILE A 170 -16.41 7.53 -16.19
N LEU A 171 -15.66 8.00 -15.19
CA LEU A 171 -15.57 9.42 -14.84
C LEU A 171 -15.30 10.30 -16.08
N THR A 172 -16.06 11.38 -16.20
CA THR A 172 -15.83 12.35 -17.27
C THR A 172 -14.55 13.15 -17.02
N VAL A 173 -14.05 13.86 -18.03
CA VAL A 173 -12.93 14.79 -17.86
C VAL A 173 -13.26 15.86 -16.81
N GLY A 174 -14.51 16.30 -16.71
CA GLY A 174 -14.97 17.25 -15.70
C GLY A 174 -14.84 16.68 -14.28
N ASP A 175 -15.25 15.42 -14.09
CA ASP A 175 -15.14 14.75 -12.79
C ASP A 175 -13.68 14.52 -12.41
N LEU A 176 -12.84 14.13 -13.38
CA LEU A 176 -11.40 13.97 -13.16
C LEU A 176 -10.70 15.27 -12.73
N VAL A 177 -11.16 16.43 -13.20
CA VAL A 177 -10.63 17.74 -12.76
C VAL A 177 -10.98 18.01 -11.30
N LEU A 178 -12.16 17.58 -10.83
CA LEU A 178 -12.60 17.73 -9.44
C LEU A 178 -11.93 16.71 -8.51
N HIS A 179 -11.77 15.46 -8.97
CA HIS A 179 -11.20 14.37 -8.17
C HIS A 179 -9.66 14.32 -8.18
N GLY A 180 -9.01 14.86 -9.21
CA GLY A 180 -7.55 14.88 -9.35
C GLY A 180 -6.82 15.46 -8.13
N PRO A 181 -7.23 16.63 -7.60
CA PRO A 181 -6.66 17.18 -6.37
C PRO A 181 -6.83 16.26 -5.16
N VAL A 182 -7.99 15.61 -5.01
CA VAL A 182 -8.25 14.67 -3.91
C VAL A 182 -7.32 13.46 -4.01
N LEU A 183 -7.16 12.89 -5.21
CA LEU A 183 -6.23 11.79 -5.46
C LEU A 183 -4.79 12.17 -5.12
N LEU A 184 -4.36 13.38 -5.46
CA LEU A 184 -3.02 13.87 -5.13
C LEU A 184 -2.83 14.06 -3.63
N VAL A 185 -3.81 14.61 -2.92
CA VAL A 185 -3.71 14.82 -1.47
C VAL A 185 -3.74 13.48 -0.73
N ALA A 186 -4.62 12.55 -1.13
CA ALA A 186 -4.67 11.21 -0.57
C ALA A 186 -3.35 10.45 -0.80
N ALA A 187 -2.85 10.46 -2.03
CA ALA A 187 -1.54 9.90 -2.35
C ALA A 187 -0.43 10.56 -1.52
N ALA A 188 -0.42 11.90 -1.39
CA ALA A 188 0.56 12.59 -0.58
C ALA A 188 0.51 12.18 0.90
N ALA A 189 -0.68 12.05 1.49
CA ALA A 189 -0.87 11.63 2.87
C ALA A 189 -0.25 10.25 3.12
N GLU A 190 -0.57 9.28 2.25
CA GLU A 190 -0.03 7.92 2.34
C GLU A 190 1.48 7.88 2.09
N GLU A 191 1.96 8.56 1.04
CA GLU A 191 3.37 8.56 0.67
C GLU A 191 4.27 9.21 1.72
N VAL A 192 3.78 10.27 2.39
CA VAL A 192 4.48 10.84 3.54
C VAL A 192 4.63 9.82 4.66
N VAL A 193 3.57 9.12 5.04
CA VAL A 193 3.63 8.15 6.14
C VAL A 193 4.48 6.94 5.78
N PHE A 194 4.19 6.30 4.66
CA PHE A 194 4.77 4.99 4.35
C PHE A 194 6.15 5.09 3.68
N ARG A 195 6.41 6.09 2.83
CA ARG A 195 7.68 6.20 2.10
C ARG A 195 8.62 7.21 2.75
N VAL A 196 8.14 8.40 3.09
CA VAL A 196 9.01 9.41 3.71
C VAL A 196 9.37 9.02 5.13
N LEU A 197 8.40 8.69 5.97
CA LEU A 197 8.63 8.41 7.39
C LEU A 197 9.02 6.95 7.65
N LEU A 198 8.15 5.99 7.35
CA LEU A 198 8.37 4.58 7.70
C LEU A 198 9.53 3.95 6.94
N LEU A 199 9.52 3.98 5.60
CA LEU A 199 10.56 3.36 4.78
C LEU A 199 11.94 3.97 5.08
N THR A 200 12.05 5.30 5.20
CA THR A 200 13.33 5.95 5.56
C THR A 200 13.83 5.52 6.95
N ALA A 201 12.93 5.43 7.94
CA ALA A 201 13.30 4.93 9.27
C ALA A 201 13.75 3.46 9.24
N LEU A 202 13.05 2.61 8.49
CA LEU A 202 13.42 1.21 8.29
C LEU A 202 14.75 1.07 7.55
N LEU A 203 15.04 1.95 6.59
CA LEU A 203 16.31 1.95 5.86
C LEU A 203 17.49 2.24 6.80
N ASP A 204 17.33 3.22 7.69
CA ASP A 204 18.36 3.53 8.69
C ASP A 204 18.51 2.44 9.73
N LEU A 205 17.41 1.85 10.21
CA LEU A 205 17.43 0.77 11.20
C LEU A 205 18.06 -0.51 10.64
N THR A 206 17.60 -0.96 9.46
CA THR A 206 17.98 -2.25 8.90
C THR A 206 19.26 -2.21 8.08
N ARG A 207 19.66 -1.02 7.61
CA ARG A 207 20.71 -0.80 6.59
C ARG A 207 20.48 -1.63 5.33
N SER A 208 19.25 -2.08 5.08
CA SER A 208 18.90 -2.92 3.95
C SER A 208 17.75 -2.30 3.16
N ARG A 209 18.09 -1.83 1.96
CA ARG A 209 17.14 -1.24 1.00
C ARG A 209 15.99 -2.18 0.68
N PHE A 210 16.32 -3.45 0.48
CA PHE A 210 15.36 -4.53 0.24
C PHE A 210 14.36 -4.65 1.40
N HIS A 211 14.86 -4.77 2.63
CA HIS A 211 13.99 -4.94 3.81
C HIS A 211 13.13 -3.73 4.07
N ALA A 212 13.70 -2.53 3.92
CA ALA A 212 12.97 -1.29 4.12
C ALA A 212 11.79 -1.16 3.16
N VAL A 213 12.00 -1.41 1.86
CA VAL A 213 10.91 -1.38 0.87
C VAL A 213 9.91 -2.48 1.15
N PHE A 214 10.37 -3.72 1.34
CA PHE A 214 9.48 -4.85 1.54
C PHE A 214 8.56 -4.66 2.76
N VAL A 215 9.13 -4.35 3.93
CA VAL A 215 8.35 -4.21 5.17
C VAL A 215 7.43 -3.00 5.10
N SER A 216 7.90 -1.85 4.62
CA SER A 216 7.02 -0.68 4.47
C SER A 216 5.86 -0.92 3.51
N SER A 217 6.06 -1.73 2.47
CA SER A 217 5.01 -2.07 1.50
C SER A 217 3.99 -3.06 2.06
N VAL A 218 4.43 -4.01 2.88
CA VAL A 218 3.53 -4.89 3.64
C VAL A 218 2.68 -4.08 4.63
N VAL A 219 3.32 -3.18 5.39
CA VAL A 219 2.61 -2.30 6.33
C VAL A 219 1.63 -1.37 5.62
N PHE A 220 2.00 -0.86 4.43
CA PHE A 220 1.10 -0.10 3.56
C PHE A 220 -0.15 -0.91 3.19
N GLY A 221 0.00 -2.11 2.62
CA GLY A 221 -1.14 -2.95 2.27
C GLY A 221 -2.01 -3.35 3.47
N LEU A 222 -1.39 -3.66 4.60
CA LEU A 222 -2.10 -3.96 5.84
C LEU A 222 -2.83 -2.75 6.42
N GLY A 223 -2.36 -1.52 6.17
CA GLY A 223 -3.03 -0.30 6.61
C GLY A 223 -4.44 -0.11 6.03
N HIS A 224 -4.73 -0.74 4.90
CA HIS A 224 -6.05 -0.69 4.26
C HIS A 224 -6.99 -1.82 4.73
N ALA A 225 -6.45 -2.92 5.28
CA ALA A 225 -7.24 -4.11 5.61
C ALA A 225 -8.31 -3.87 6.69
N PRO A 226 -8.03 -3.14 7.79
CA PRO A 226 -9.04 -2.90 8.82
C PRO A 226 -10.29 -2.18 8.30
N LEU A 227 -10.12 -1.27 7.33
CA LEU A 227 -11.22 -0.51 6.74
C LEU A 227 -12.14 -1.39 5.90
N ALA A 228 -11.57 -2.29 5.11
CA ALA A 228 -12.33 -3.25 4.32
C ALA A 228 -13.11 -4.27 5.17
N LEU A 229 -12.78 -4.40 6.45
CA LEU A 229 -13.32 -5.42 7.34
C LEU A 229 -14.16 -4.86 8.50
N ILE A 230 -14.23 -3.52 8.66
CA ILE A 230 -14.85 -2.92 9.84
C ILE A 230 -16.37 -3.06 9.86
N GLN A 231 -17.04 -2.96 8.71
CA GLN A 231 -18.49 -3.05 8.64
C GLN A 231 -19.01 -4.44 9.09
N PRO A 232 -18.50 -5.57 8.57
CA PRO A 232 -18.90 -6.89 9.05
C PRO A 232 -18.66 -7.09 10.56
N VAL A 233 -17.55 -6.54 11.09
CA VAL A 233 -17.24 -6.57 12.52
C VAL A 233 -18.24 -5.73 13.33
N ALA A 234 -18.57 -4.53 12.85
CA ALA A 234 -19.52 -3.63 13.49
C ALA A 234 -20.94 -4.23 13.54
N LEU A 235 -21.32 -5.00 12.51
CA LEU A 235 -22.61 -5.67 12.41
C LEU A 235 -22.64 -7.04 13.13
N GLY A 236 -21.48 -7.57 13.55
CA GLY A 236 -21.37 -8.89 14.14
C GLY A 236 -21.63 -10.04 13.17
N ASP A 237 -21.51 -9.79 11.86
CA ASP A 237 -21.78 -10.77 10.80
C ASP A 237 -20.49 -11.47 10.38
N TRP A 238 -20.25 -12.65 10.97
CA TRP A 238 -19.05 -13.45 10.71
C TRP A 238 -19.02 -14.06 9.30
N THR A 239 -20.18 -14.32 8.69
CA THR A 239 -20.27 -14.84 7.34
C THR A 239 -19.88 -13.75 6.34
N LEU A 240 -20.40 -12.54 6.53
CA LEU A 240 -20.01 -11.37 5.76
C LEU A 240 -18.53 -11.02 5.97
N LEU A 241 -18.00 -11.19 7.18
CA LEU A 241 -16.57 -10.96 7.44
C LEU A 241 -15.68 -11.91 6.63
N GLN A 242 -16.03 -13.20 6.60
CA GLN A 242 -15.30 -14.17 5.81
C GLN A 242 -15.33 -13.83 4.32
N HIS A 243 -16.52 -13.47 3.80
CA HIS A 243 -16.67 -13.06 2.41
C HIS A 243 -15.85 -11.81 2.09
N SER A 244 -15.92 -10.79 2.94
CA SER A 244 -15.18 -9.53 2.79
C SER A 244 -13.66 -9.75 2.85
N ALA A 245 -13.18 -10.62 3.73
CA ALA A 245 -11.77 -10.97 3.81
C ALA A 245 -11.26 -11.69 2.53
N GLN A 246 -12.09 -12.58 1.97
CA GLN A 246 -11.78 -13.27 0.72
C GLN A 246 -11.78 -12.30 -0.47
N ALA A 247 -12.77 -11.41 -0.54
CA ALA A 247 -12.86 -10.38 -1.57
C ALA A 247 -11.71 -9.36 -1.49
N TYR A 248 -11.25 -9.02 -0.28
CA TYR A 248 -10.18 -8.05 -0.06
C TYR A 248 -8.78 -8.63 -0.32
N ALA A 249 -8.59 -9.94 -0.25
CA ALA A 249 -7.27 -10.58 -0.38
C ALA A 249 -6.49 -10.19 -1.66
N PRO A 250 -7.10 -10.17 -2.86
CA PRO A 250 -6.42 -9.69 -4.07
C PRO A 250 -6.05 -8.20 -3.98
N HIS A 251 -6.88 -7.38 -3.34
CA HIS A 251 -6.60 -5.95 -3.13
C HIS A 251 -5.40 -5.76 -2.21
N LEU A 252 -5.28 -6.53 -1.13
CA LEU A 252 -4.10 -6.50 -0.26
C LEU A 252 -2.81 -6.72 -1.08
N LEU A 253 -2.82 -7.68 -1.99
CA LEU A 253 -1.65 -7.98 -2.83
C LEU A 253 -1.33 -6.85 -3.80
N LEU A 254 -2.36 -6.29 -4.45
CA LEU A 254 -2.18 -5.12 -5.31
C LEU A 254 -1.61 -3.93 -4.52
N GLN A 255 -2.06 -3.70 -3.29
CA GLN A 255 -1.53 -2.64 -2.42
C GLN A 255 -0.07 -2.89 -2.06
N VAL A 256 0.29 -4.14 -1.68
CA VAL A 256 1.69 -4.48 -1.42
C VAL A 256 2.55 -4.28 -2.66
N LEU A 257 2.11 -4.75 -3.83
CA LEU A 257 2.83 -4.57 -5.10
C LEU A 257 3.01 -3.09 -5.46
N GLY A 258 1.96 -2.29 -5.27
CA GLY A 258 2.03 -0.85 -5.44
C GLY A 258 3.03 -0.20 -4.49
N GLY A 259 3.02 -0.61 -3.21
CA GLY A 259 4.01 -0.23 -2.22
C GLY A 259 5.43 -0.57 -2.63
N LEU A 260 5.66 -1.77 -3.18
CA LEU A 260 7.00 -2.20 -3.63
C LEU A 260 7.50 -1.31 -4.77
N ALA A 261 6.64 -1.01 -5.75
CA ALA A 261 6.96 -0.13 -6.86
C ALA A 261 7.28 1.29 -6.37
N LEU A 262 6.41 1.88 -5.56
CA LEU A 262 6.54 3.25 -5.06
C LEU A 262 7.73 3.40 -4.09
N GLY A 263 7.96 2.42 -3.23
CA GLY A 263 9.14 2.34 -2.37
C GLY A 263 10.44 2.23 -3.16
N SER A 264 10.42 1.52 -4.29
CA SER A 264 11.57 1.43 -5.21
C SER A 264 11.86 2.76 -5.89
N VAL A 265 10.82 3.47 -6.35
CA VAL A 265 10.95 4.83 -6.92
C VAL A 265 11.51 5.80 -5.86
N TRP A 266 11.00 5.75 -4.63
CA TRP A 266 11.50 6.54 -3.51
C TRP A 266 12.99 6.28 -3.26
N LEU A 267 13.40 5.02 -3.15
CA LEU A 267 14.80 4.66 -2.92
C LEU A 267 15.74 5.04 -4.07
N ARG A 268 15.23 5.13 -5.30
CA ARG A 268 16.02 5.46 -6.50
C ARG A 268 16.13 6.96 -6.74
N THR A 269 15.20 7.75 -6.23
CA THR A 269 15.10 9.18 -6.57
C THR A 269 15.10 10.14 -5.37
N GLY A 270 14.59 9.70 -4.22
CA GLY A 270 14.29 10.57 -3.08
C GLY A 270 13.32 11.70 -3.43
N SER A 271 12.48 11.52 -4.46
CA SER A 271 11.55 12.53 -4.96
C SER A 271 10.13 12.21 -4.51
N LEU A 272 9.64 12.92 -3.48
CA LEU A 272 8.26 12.77 -3.01
C LEU A 272 7.26 13.09 -4.13
N GLY A 273 7.48 14.18 -4.87
CA GLY A 273 6.57 14.58 -5.96
C GLY A 273 6.43 13.51 -7.04
N LEU A 274 7.52 12.84 -7.42
CA LEU A 274 7.44 11.75 -8.40
C LEU A 274 6.59 10.60 -7.85
N VAL A 275 6.87 10.17 -6.62
CA VAL A 275 6.16 9.05 -5.99
C VAL A 275 4.67 9.37 -5.83
N VAL A 276 4.32 10.59 -5.38
CA VAL A 276 2.93 11.03 -5.22
C VAL A 276 2.19 11.06 -6.55
N VAL A 277 2.79 11.61 -7.61
CA VAL A 277 2.14 11.64 -8.94
C VAL A 277 1.99 10.23 -9.49
N THR A 278 3.01 9.37 -9.36
CA THR A 278 2.91 7.96 -9.75
C THR A 278 1.77 7.24 -9.02
N HIS A 279 1.68 7.43 -7.70
CA HIS A 279 0.60 6.85 -6.90
C HIS A 279 -0.77 7.39 -7.29
N ALA A 280 -0.92 8.71 -7.46
CA ALA A 280 -2.18 9.30 -7.89
C ALA A 280 -2.64 8.76 -9.25
N ILE A 281 -1.73 8.60 -10.21
CA ILE A 281 -2.03 7.96 -11.51
C ILE A 281 -2.47 6.51 -11.28
N MET A 282 -1.75 5.73 -10.47
CA MET A 282 -2.14 4.35 -10.16
C MET A 282 -3.53 4.24 -9.52
N ASN A 283 -4.02 5.29 -8.87
CA ASN A 283 -5.35 5.34 -8.27
C ASN A 283 -6.44 5.79 -9.24
N VAL A 284 -6.10 6.25 -10.44
CA VAL A 284 -7.07 6.46 -11.51
C VAL A 284 -7.65 5.11 -11.95
N GLY A 285 -8.97 5.05 -12.06
CA GLY A 285 -9.70 3.84 -12.43
C GLY A 285 -11.16 4.15 -12.76
N PRO A 286 -11.92 3.13 -13.19
CA PRO A 286 -13.33 3.24 -13.55
C PRO A 286 -14.25 3.47 -12.34
N VAL A 287 -13.76 3.18 -11.13
CA VAL A 287 -14.40 3.51 -9.85
C VAL A 287 -13.28 4.07 -8.97
N LEU A 288 -13.52 5.17 -8.26
CA LEU A 288 -12.49 5.71 -7.37
C LEU A 288 -12.25 4.73 -6.23
N PRO A 289 -11.04 4.65 -5.66
CA PRO A 289 -10.75 3.81 -4.50
C PRO A 289 -11.56 4.18 -3.24
N PHE A 290 -12.43 5.19 -3.33
CA PHE A 290 -13.25 5.74 -2.26
C PHE A 290 -14.73 5.32 -2.35
N ASP A 291 -15.14 4.62 -3.41
CA ASP A 291 -16.52 4.18 -3.63
C ASP A 291 -16.70 2.69 -3.30
N PHE A 292 -16.37 2.32 -2.05
CA PHE A 292 -16.68 1.00 -1.47
C PHE A 292 -17.77 1.12 -0.42
#